data_AF-A0A2P6Q4Q2-F1
#
_entry.id   AF-A0A2P6Q4Q2-F1
#
_cell.length_a   1.000
_cell.length_b   1.000
_cell.length_c   1.000
_cell.angle_alpha   90.00
_cell.angle_beta   90.00
_cell.angle_gamma   90.00
#
_symmetry.space_group_name_H-M   'P 1'
#
loop_
_entity.id
_entity.type
_entity.pdbx_description
1 polymer ?
#
loop_
_entity_poly.entity_id
_entity_poly.type
_entity_poly.pdbx_seq_one_letter_code
_entity_poly.pdbx_strand_id
1 'polypeptide(L)'
;MVPENHHHPYAPAGPHAPPHVDGFGAIRNRKQTQTRTVDYTTSVVQYTQTRKRQRDARDTTVLQPTPAASINSLPPVAYSDNPSRSFAAKFVHACTNYRARTCPINRVLWTPSGRRLITGSQNGEFTLWDGQSFNYELSFLAHDQAVRSMVWSYDGENWISGDDGGAIKYWTSNMNNVLVNESAHRESVRDLSFCRTNLKFCSCSDDTYVKIWDYERCQEEFRLTGHGWNVKSVDWHPTKSLLASGGKDSVVKLWDARTGRELCSFHDHKNWVQSVKWSRNGNWLLTASKDQVIKLYDMRAMKELESFHGHRNEVTAIAWHPFHEEYFVSGSSDGSIFHWLVGHETPQVEVPNAHSNNHNNSVWDLQWHPIGHMLCSGSNDRTTKFWCRNRPGDQCNISQNQSIGDRSSAFAGHMTGNFPFPLHEGQPKIATRNQGTIIPGVGFAI
;
A
#
# COMPACT_ATOMS: atom_id res chain seq x y z
N MET A 1 19.10 18.81 94.48
CA MET A 1 18.41 17.96 95.46
C MET A 1 17.46 17.06 94.69
N VAL A 2 17.76 15.75 94.70
CA VAL A 2 16.92 14.63 94.21
C VAL A 2 15.66 14.59 95.12
N PRO A 3 14.42 14.26 94.66
CA PRO A 3 13.99 12.89 94.24
C PRO A 3 12.88 12.90 93.15
N GLU A 4 12.33 11.80 92.61
CA GLU A 4 12.11 10.44 93.14
C GLU A 4 11.80 9.45 92.00
N ASN A 5 12.33 8.23 92.11
CA ASN A 5 12.03 7.07 91.26
C ASN A 5 10.66 6.50 91.58
N HIS A 6 9.87 6.07 90.59
CA HIS A 6 8.96 4.92 90.71
C HIS A 6 8.92 4.13 89.38
N HIS A 7 9.27 2.85 89.45
CA HIS A 7 9.22 1.87 88.37
C HIS A 7 7.82 1.27 88.21
N HIS A 8 7.44 0.94 86.96
CA HIS A 8 6.86 -0.36 86.59
C HIS A 8 6.92 -0.56 85.05
N PRO A 9 6.87 -1.81 84.54
CA PRO A 9 7.68 -2.25 83.40
C PRO A 9 6.86 -2.42 82.11
N TYR A 10 7.50 -2.18 80.97
CA TYR A 10 6.98 -2.58 79.65
C TYR A 10 7.77 -3.80 79.14
N ALA A 11 7.03 -4.82 78.74
CA ALA A 11 7.50 -6.00 77.99
C ALA A 11 6.68 -6.09 76.68
N PRO A 12 7.09 -6.87 75.67
CA PRO A 12 8.43 -7.21 75.19
C PRO A 12 8.63 -6.81 73.71
N ALA A 13 9.89 -6.83 73.27
CA ALA A 13 10.33 -6.53 71.90
C ALA A 13 9.81 -7.54 70.87
N GLY A 14 9.21 -7.02 69.79
CA GLY A 14 8.90 -7.78 68.57
C GLY A 14 10.14 -8.01 67.70
N PRO A 15 10.19 -9.10 66.92
CA PRO A 15 11.41 -9.57 66.28
C PRO A 15 11.84 -8.72 65.07
N HIS A 16 13.16 -8.59 64.98
CA HIS A 16 13.99 -7.95 63.97
C HIS A 16 13.48 -8.00 62.52
N ALA A 17 13.35 -6.83 61.89
CA ALA A 17 13.32 -6.68 60.45
C ALA A 17 14.71 -7.03 59.85
N PRO A 18 14.79 -7.77 58.73
CA PRO A 18 16.06 -8.07 58.09
C PRO A 18 16.66 -6.82 57.42
N PRO A 19 17.99 -6.76 57.26
CA PRO A 19 18.68 -5.58 56.79
C PRO A 19 18.36 -5.27 55.33
N HIS A 20 18.28 -3.96 55.04
CA HIS A 20 18.16 -3.38 53.71
C HIS A 20 19.35 -3.83 52.86
N VAL A 21 19.15 -4.85 52.03
CA VAL A 21 20.11 -5.20 50.98
C VAL A 21 19.80 -4.26 49.82
N ASP A 22 20.70 -3.31 49.58
CA ASP A 22 20.69 -2.47 48.40
C ASP A 22 20.73 -3.38 47.17
N GLY A 23 19.54 -3.60 46.61
CA GLY A 23 19.35 -4.31 45.36
C GLY A 23 19.99 -3.48 44.26
N PHE A 24 21.19 -3.89 43.85
CA PHE A 24 21.82 -3.51 42.59
C PHE A 24 20.74 -3.26 41.55
N GLY A 25 20.67 -2.01 41.06
CA GLY A 25 19.77 -1.59 40.00
C GLY A 25 19.94 -2.54 38.83
N ALA A 26 19.02 -3.50 38.72
CA ALA A 26 18.85 -4.30 37.53
C ALA A 26 18.44 -3.33 36.44
N ILE A 27 19.43 -2.82 35.69
CA ILE A 27 19.22 -2.22 34.39
C ILE A 27 18.42 -3.28 33.64
N ARG A 28 17.11 -3.06 33.51
CA ARG A 28 16.28 -3.83 32.60
C ARG A 28 16.92 -3.62 31.25
N ASN A 29 17.78 -4.55 30.84
CA ASN A 29 18.22 -4.72 29.47
C ASN A 29 16.92 -4.92 28.68
N ARG A 30 16.35 -3.82 28.19
CA ARG A 30 15.33 -3.85 27.15
C ARG A 30 15.98 -4.68 26.05
N LYS A 31 15.51 -5.92 25.87
CA LYS A 31 15.82 -6.69 24.67
C LYS A 31 15.57 -5.73 23.51
N GLN A 32 16.62 -5.33 22.81
CA GLN A 32 16.49 -4.52 21.60
C GLN A 32 15.57 -5.31 20.69
N THR A 33 14.34 -4.83 20.56
CA THR A 33 13.34 -5.47 19.72
C THR A 33 13.68 -5.02 18.32
N GLN A 34 14.32 -5.91 17.57
CA GLN A 34 14.65 -5.64 16.17
C GLN A 34 13.36 -5.53 15.38
N THR A 35 13.04 -4.33 14.90
CA THR A 35 11.91 -4.09 14.01
C THR A 35 12.31 -4.43 12.58
N ARG A 36 11.36 -4.98 11.81
CA ARG A 36 11.57 -5.18 10.37
C ARG A 36 11.57 -3.82 9.71
N THR A 37 12.66 -3.47 9.04
CA THR A 37 12.80 -2.23 8.28
C THR A 37 13.05 -2.55 6.82
N VAL A 38 12.56 -1.68 5.92
CA VAL A 38 12.92 -1.71 4.51
C VAL A 38 13.56 -0.39 4.18
N ASP A 39 14.88 -0.40 4.10
CA ASP A 39 15.68 0.77 3.80
C ASP A 39 16.08 0.78 2.32
N TYR A 40 15.65 1.82 1.60
CA TYR A 40 16.02 2.03 0.21
C TYR A 40 17.32 2.80 0.02
N THR A 41 17.84 3.47 1.07
CA THR A 41 19.01 4.35 0.94
C THR A 41 20.24 3.59 0.46
N THR A 42 20.46 2.38 0.99
CA THR A 42 21.53 1.47 0.56
C THR A 42 21.49 1.20 -0.95
N SER A 43 20.31 0.87 -1.49
CA SER A 43 20.13 0.63 -2.92
C SER A 43 20.39 1.89 -3.77
N VAL A 44 19.96 3.07 -3.30
CA VAL A 44 20.16 4.35 -4.00
C VAL A 44 21.63 4.77 -3.99
N VAL A 45 22.33 4.59 -2.88
CA VAL A 45 23.77 4.84 -2.78
C VAL A 45 24.51 3.94 -3.76
N GLN A 46 24.19 2.64 -3.78
CA GLN A 46 24.79 1.67 -4.70
C GLN A 46 24.54 2.07 -6.16
N TYR A 47 23.33 2.49 -6.49
CA TYR A 47 22.99 3.00 -7.82
C TYR A 47 23.78 4.26 -8.20
N THR A 48 23.96 5.20 -7.28
CA THR A 48 24.75 6.42 -7.51
C THR A 48 26.21 6.10 -7.78
N GLN A 49 26.78 5.12 -7.09
CA GLN A 49 28.15 4.66 -7.34
C GLN A 49 28.26 3.95 -8.69
N THR A 50 27.29 3.10 -8.99
CA THR A 50 27.28 2.25 -10.18
C THR A 50 27.06 3.06 -11.46
N ARG A 51 26.19 4.09 -11.42
CA ARG A 51 25.92 5.01 -12.53
C ARG A 51 27.19 5.73 -13.04
N LYS A 52 28.22 5.89 -12.21
CA LYS A 52 29.49 6.48 -12.65
C LYS A 52 30.24 5.61 -13.67
N ARG A 53 29.96 4.30 -13.68
CA ARG A 53 30.66 3.31 -14.52
C ARG A 53 29.74 2.65 -15.55
N GLN A 54 28.43 2.63 -15.32
CA GLN A 54 27.44 2.11 -16.26
C GLN A 54 26.99 3.21 -17.21
N ARG A 55 27.07 2.93 -18.52
CA ARG A 55 26.51 3.82 -19.55
C ARG A 55 25.01 3.56 -19.68
N ASP A 56 24.65 2.29 -19.87
CA ASP A 56 23.29 1.82 -20.12
C ASP A 56 22.94 0.58 -19.28
N ALA A 57 21.68 0.15 -19.34
CA ALA A 57 21.19 -1.05 -18.66
C ALA A 57 21.95 -2.34 -19.06
N ARG A 58 22.56 -2.38 -20.25
CA ARG A 58 23.36 -3.53 -20.72
C ARG A 58 24.68 -3.70 -19.96
N ASP A 59 25.22 -2.63 -19.39
CA ASP A 59 26.40 -2.67 -18.54
C ASP A 59 26.02 -3.08 -17.09
N THR A 60 24.74 -3.38 -16.82
CA THR A 60 24.27 -3.79 -15.49
C THR A 60 24.72 -5.19 -15.12
N THR A 61 25.26 -5.33 -13.91
CA THR A 61 25.65 -6.64 -13.39
C THR A 61 24.40 -7.47 -13.10
N VAL A 62 24.39 -8.71 -13.60
CA VAL A 62 23.30 -9.65 -13.33
C VAL A 62 23.38 -10.10 -11.87
N LEU A 63 22.29 -9.89 -11.13
CA LEU A 63 22.17 -10.37 -9.76
C LEU A 63 22.03 -11.89 -9.75
N GLN A 64 22.94 -12.55 -9.04
CA GLN A 64 22.84 -13.98 -8.81
C GLN A 64 21.67 -14.27 -7.86
N PRO A 65 20.95 -15.40 -8.01
CA PRO A 65 19.84 -15.78 -7.14
C PRO A 65 20.36 -16.32 -5.79
N THR A 66 21.20 -15.56 -5.11
CA THR A 66 21.77 -15.89 -3.81
C THR A 66 21.50 -14.76 -2.81
N PRO A 67 21.25 -15.06 -1.54
CA PRO A 67 21.00 -14.02 -0.53
C PRO A 67 22.14 -12.99 -0.43
N ALA A 68 23.39 -13.40 -0.66
CA ALA A 68 24.55 -12.51 -0.68
C ALA A 68 24.45 -11.42 -1.77
N ALA A 69 23.75 -11.69 -2.87
CA ALA A 69 23.56 -10.73 -3.94
C ALA A 69 22.54 -9.62 -3.59
N SER A 70 21.83 -9.70 -2.46
CA SER A 70 20.85 -8.67 -2.05
C SER A 70 21.50 -7.30 -1.84
N ILE A 71 22.78 -7.26 -1.46
CA ILE A 71 23.57 -6.05 -1.26
C ILE A 71 23.71 -5.27 -2.57
N ASN A 72 23.77 -5.99 -3.70
CA ASN A 72 23.91 -5.39 -5.02
C ASN A 72 22.55 -5.00 -5.64
N SER A 73 21.44 -5.13 -4.90
CA SER A 73 20.12 -4.75 -5.41
C SER A 73 20.02 -3.23 -5.63
N LEU A 74 19.61 -2.85 -6.83
CA LEU A 74 19.43 -1.45 -7.23
C LEU A 74 17.95 -1.07 -7.11
N PRO A 75 17.60 0.23 -6.97
CA PRO A 75 16.23 0.70 -6.98
C PRO A 75 15.56 0.47 -8.35
N PRO A 76 14.22 0.47 -8.43
CA PRO A 76 13.48 0.26 -9.68
C PRO A 76 13.90 1.14 -10.86
N VAL A 77 14.30 2.39 -10.60
CA VAL A 77 14.81 3.33 -11.63
C VAL A 77 16.05 2.81 -12.37
N ALA A 78 16.81 1.89 -11.76
CA ALA A 78 17.98 1.29 -12.39
C ALA A 78 17.62 0.16 -13.37
N TYR A 79 16.41 -0.39 -13.28
CA TYR A 79 15.96 -1.55 -14.05
C TYR A 79 14.88 -1.16 -15.06
N SER A 80 15.09 -0.10 -15.83
CA SER A 80 14.11 0.38 -16.83
C SER A 80 13.85 -0.63 -17.95
N ASP A 81 14.80 -1.53 -18.19
CA ASP A 81 14.73 -2.60 -19.18
C ASP A 81 14.00 -3.85 -18.69
N ASN A 82 13.97 -4.06 -17.37
CA ASN A 82 13.39 -5.25 -16.76
C ASN A 82 12.45 -4.87 -15.60
N PRO A 83 11.16 -4.60 -15.91
CA PRO A 83 10.15 -4.29 -14.91
C PRO A 83 9.93 -5.40 -13.88
N SER A 84 10.19 -6.67 -14.23
CA SER A 84 9.99 -7.83 -13.34
C SER A 84 10.83 -7.77 -12.08
N ARG A 85 11.98 -7.09 -12.11
CA ARG A 85 12.81 -6.84 -10.91
C ARG A 85 12.15 -5.90 -9.90
N SER A 86 11.01 -5.30 -10.23
CA SER A 86 10.27 -4.34 -9.40
C SER A 86 8.94 -4.90 -8.88
N PHE A 87 8.67 -6.19 -9.11
CA PHE A 87 7.51 -6.86 -8.54
C PHE A 87 7.58 -6.90 -7.02
N ALA A 88 6.58 -6.27 -6.38
CA ALA A 88 6.50 -6.13 -4.94
C ALA A 88 5.55 -7.17 -4.34
N ALA A 89 5.99 -8.44 -4.33
CA ALA A 89 5.18 -9.57 -3.88
C ALA A 89 5.54 -10.07 -2.47
N LYS A 90 6.68 -9.64 -1.91
CA LYS A 90 7.14 -10.10 -0.59
C LYS A 90 6.43 -9.33 0.51
N PHE A 91 5.68 -10.03 1.35
CA PHE A 91 5.07 -9.45 2.54
C PHE A 91 6.13 -8.97 3.54
N VAL A 92 5.98 -7.73 4.02
CA VAL A 92 6.90 -7.11 4.98
C VAL A 92 6.27 -7.03 6.36
N HIS A 93 5.18 -6.27 6.45
CA HIS A 93 4.54 -5.88 7.69
C HIS A 93 3.06 -5.58 7.46
N ALA A 94 2.25 -5.84 8.49
CA ALA A 94 0.84 -5.47 8.54
C ALA A 94 0.65 -4.46 9.68
N CYS A 95 0.24 -3.25 9.32
CA CYS A 95 -0.10 -2.20 10.25
C CYS A 95 -1.60 -2.27 10.58
N THR A 96 -1.90 -2.37 11.86
CA THR A 96 -3.27 -2.35 12.38
C THR A 96 -3.37 -1.26 13.43
N ASN A 97 -4.34 -0.37 13.29
CA ASN A 97 -4.59 0.61 14.33
C ASN A 97 -5.37 -0.06 15.46
N TYR A 98 -4.67 -0.37 16.56
CA TYR A 98 -5.27 -0.98 17.75
C TYR A 98 -5.99 0.04 18.65
N ARG A 99 -5.72 1.34 18.47
CA ARG A 99 -6.29 2.43 19.29
C ARG A 99 -7.56 3.01 18.69
N ALA A 100 -7.59 3.20 17.38
CA ALA A 100 -8.81 3.39 16.63
C ALA A 100 -9.60 2.08 16.68
N ARG A 101 -10.88 2.11 17.07
CA ARG A 101 -11.75 0.94 16.95
C ARG A 101 -11.58 0.36 15.54
N THR A 102 -11.09 -0.87 15.44
CA THR A 102 -10.56 -1.48 14.21
C THR A 102 -11.51 -1.20 13.03
N CYS A 103 -11.15 -0.28 12.15
CA CYS A 103 -12.01 0.23 11.09
C CYS A 103 -11.40 -0.08 9.71
N PRO A 104 -12.25 -0.32 8.69
CA PRO A 104 -11.80 -0.47 7.31
C PRO A 104 -10.98 0.73 6.85
N ILE A 105 -9.99 0.47 6.00
CA ILE A 105 -9.10 1.48 5.44
C ILE A 105 -9.52 1.69 4.00
N ASN A 106 -9.97 2.89 3.68
CA ASN A 106 -10.55 3.22 2.37
C ASN A 106 -9.51 3.77 1.39
N ARG A 107 -8.54 4.53 1.92
CA ARG A 107 -7.51 5.20 1.12
C ARG A 107 -6.16 5.19 1.80
N VAL A 108 -5.11 5.16 1.00
CA VAL A 108 -3.72 5.08 1.42
C VAL A 108 -2.90 6.02 0.56
N LEU A 109 -2.13 6.91 1.20
CA LEU A 109 -1.38 7.93 0.50
C LEU A 109 0.02 8.09 1.10
N TRP A 110 1.04 7.90 0.26
CA TRP A 110 2.41 8.20 0.64
C TRP A 110 2.65 9.70 0.61
N THR A 111 3.44 10.22 1.55
CA THR A 111 4.00 11.56 1.39
C THR A 111 4.90 11.60 0.15
N PRO A 112 4.99 12.73 -0.58
CA PRO A 112 5.84 12.85 -1.76
C PRO A 112 7.31 12.53 -1.48
N SER A 113 7.77 12.83 -0.27
CA SER A 113 9.11 12.47 0.23
C SER A 113 9.31 10.97 0.51
N GLY A 114 8.24 10.19 0.61
CA GLY A 114 8.27 8.78 1.02
C GLY A 114 8.51 8.55 2.52
N ARG A 115 8.64 9.61 3.32
CA ARG A 115 8.90 9.50 4.76
C ARG A 115 7.75 8.86 5.52
N ARG A 116 6.50 9.20 5.18
CA ARG A 116 5.32 8.76 5.93
C ARG A 116 4.28 8.20 5.00
N LEU A 117 3.49 7.27 5.52
CA LEU A 117 2.26 6.82 4.91
C LEU A 117 1.07 7.34 5.72
N ILE A 118 0.10 7.95 5.04
CA ILE A 118 -1.16 8.39 5.59
C ILE A 118 -2.23 7.38 5.18
N THR A 119 -2.99 6.88 6.14
CA THR A 119 -4.12 5.98 5.90
C THR A 119 -5.41 6.66 6.34
N GLY A 120 -6.37 6.74 5.42
CA GLY A 120 -7.71 7.27 5.64
C GLY A 120 -8.67 6.14 5.93
N SER A 121 -9.33 6.24 7.08
CA SER A 121 -10.16 5.17 7.61
C SER A 121 -11.66 5.49 7.54
N GLN A 122 -12.48 4.46 7.75
CA GLN A 122 -13.94 4.57 7.68
C GLN A 122 -14.56 5.45 8.77
N ASN A 123 -13.84 5.73 9.86
CA ASN A 123 -14.32 6.59 10.95
C ASN A 123 -13.91 8.06 10.80
N GLY A 124 -13.22 8.44 9.72
CA GLY A 124 -12.74 9.81 9.52
C GLY A 124 -11.36 10.12 10.11
N GLU A 125 -10.68 9.13 10.69
CA GLU A 125 -9.33 9.32 11.24
C GLU A 125 -8.24 9.14 10.18
N PHE A 126 -7.22 9.99 10.27
CA PHE A 126 -5.94 9.76 9.61
C PHE A 126 -4.99 9.07 10.57
N THR A 127 -4.36 7.99 10.11
CA THR A 127 -3.25 7.35 10.82
C THR A 127 -1.98 7.49 9.99
N LEU A 128 -0.91 7.96 10.63
CA LEU A 128 0.40 8.15 10.04
C LEU A 128 1.33 7.03 10.48
N TRP A 129 1.97 6.41 9.50
CA TRP A 129 2.95 5.34 9.68
C TRP A 129 4.31 5.81 9.17
N ASP A 130 5.37 5.42 9.86
CA ASP A 130 6.75 5.61 9.39
C ASP A 130 7.02 4.76 8.13
N GLY A 131 7.60 5.36 7.11
CA GLY A 131 7.81 4.73 5.81
C GLY A 131 8.89 3.66 5.77
N GLN A 132 9.84 3.70 6.70
CA GLN A 132 10.97 2.75 6.75
C GLN A 132 10.73 1.63 7.76
N SER A 133 10.23 1.99 8.95
CA SER A 133 10.08 1.05 10.08
C SER A 133 8.64 0.59 10.28
N PHE A 134 7.66 1.18 9.59
CA PHE A 134 6.23 0.87 9.71
C PHE A 134 5.64 1.10 11.11
N ASN A 135 6.37 1.85 11.94
CA ASN A 135 5.91 2.18 13.27
C ASN A 135 4.79 3.21 13.20
N TYR A 136 3.85 3.10 14.13
CA TYR A 136 2.81 4.11 14.32
C TYR A 136 3.45 5.42 14.80
N GLU A 137 3.13 6.54 14.14
CA GLU A 137 3.55 7.87 14.57
C GLU A 137 2.41 8.60 15.30
N LEU A 138 1.32 8.87 14.58
CA LEU A 138 0.23 9.72 15.04
C LEU A 138 -1.09 9.28 14.40
N SER A 139 -2.20 9.43 15.13
CA SER A 139 -3.53 9.42 14.56
C SER A 139 -4.35 10.58 15.09
N PHE A 140 -5.17 11.17 14.25
CA PHE A 140 -6.09 12.23 14.63
C PHE A 140 -7.37 12.16 13.79
N LEU A 141 -8.47 12.68 14.34
CA LEU A 141 -9.73 12.80 13.63
C LEU A 141 -9.64 13.96 12.64
N ALA A 142 -9.78 13.66 11.35
CA ALA A 142 -9.65 14.63 10.29
C ALA A 142 -11.02 15.01 9.70
N HIS A 143 -11.91 14.04 9.56
CA HIS A 143 -13.27 14.19 9.07
C HIS A 143 -14.27 13.57 10.04
N ASP A 144 -15.51 14.04 10.02
CA ASP A 144 -16.59 13.47 10.84
C ASP A 144 -17.18 12.20 10.21
N GLN A 145 -17.04 12.10 8.87
CA GLN A 145 -17.47 10.96 8.07
C GLN A 145 -16.27 10.19 7.53
N ALA A 146 -16.54 9.04 6.91
CA ALA A 146 -15.50 8.18 6.33
C ALA A 146 -14.66 8.93 5.28
N VAL A 147 -13.35 8.79 5.35
CA VAL A 147 -12.45 9.32 4.32
C VAL A 147 -12.61 8.46 3.06
N ARG A 148 -12.84 9.09 1.91
CA ARG A 148 -13.07 8.41 0.63
C ARG A 148 -12.05 8.76 -0.42
N SER A 149 -11.41 9.91 -0.35
CA SER A 149 -10.37 10.31 -1.30
C SER A 149 -9.28 11.10 -0.60
N MET A 150 -8.04 10.92 -1.04
CA MET A 150 -6.89 11.70 -0.58
C MET A 150 -5.90 11.81 -1.74
N VAL A 151 -5.38 13.00 -2.01
CA VAL A 151 -4.41 13.20 -3.09
C VAL A 151 -3.49 14.37 -2.77
N TRP A 152 -2.19 14.20 -3.08
CA TRP A 152 -1.19 15.27 -2.98
C TRP A 152 -1.19 16.12 -4.25
N SER A 153 -0.92 17.42 -4.09
CA SER A 153 -0.52 18.25 -5.21
C SER A 153 0.85 17.81 -5.73
N TYR A 154 1.14 18.16 -6.99
CA TYR A 154 2.40 17.75 -7.63
C TYR A 154 3.64 18.47 -7.09
N ASP A 155 3.48 19.59 -6.38
CA ASP A 155 4.58 20.26 -5.68
C ASP A 155 4.95 19.53 -4.38
N GLY A 156 4.00 18.78 -3.80
CA GLY A 156 4.15 18.05 -2.56
C GLY A 156 4.02 18.89 -1.29
N GLU A 157 3.62 20.16 -1.41
CA GLU A 157 3.44 21.05 -0.27
C GLU A 157 2.02 20.96 0.31
N ASN A 158 1.03 20.79 -0.57
CA ASN A 158 -0.38 20.75 -0.19
C ASN A 158 -1.02 19.42 -0.58
N TRP A 159 -2.15 19.13 0.03
CA TRP A 159 -2.95 17.97 -0.34
C TRP A 159 -4.39 18.17 0.06
N ILE A 160 -5.26 17.36 -0.53
CA ILE A 160 -6.70 17.46 -0.33
C ILE A 160 -7.22 16.09 0.09
N SER A 161 -8.24 16.09 0.94
CA SER A 161 -9.02 14.91 1.24
C SER A 161 -10.51 15.17 1.11
N GLY A 162 -11.24 14.14 0.68
CA GLY A 162 -12.69 14.13 0.57
C GLY A 162 -13.31 13.06 1.45
N ASP A 163 -14.48 13.37 2.00
CA ASP A 163 -15.23 12.48 2.87
C ASP A 163 -16.49 11.90 2.21
N ASP A 164 -17.20 11.06 2.98
CA ASP A 164 -18.49 10.49 2.60
C ASP A 164 -19.65 11.50 2.68
N GLY A 165 -19.46 12.59 3.42
CA GLY A 165 -20.46 13.64 3.63
C GLY A 165 -20.52 14.68 2.52
N GLY A 166 -19.54 14.70 1.62
CA GLY A 166 -19.45 15.68 0.54
C GLY A 166 -18.52 16.86 0.83
N ALA A 167 -17.82 16.85 1.96
CA ALA A 167 -16.84 17.86 2.34
C ALA A 167 -15.46 17.58 1.73
N ILE A 168 -14.78 18.66 1.35
CA ILE A 168 -13.40 18.64 0.87
C ILE A 168 -12.55 19.51 1.80
N LYS A 169 -11.48 18.93 2.35
CA LYS A 169 -10.55 19.61 3.27
C LYS A 169 -9.18 19.78 2.64
N TYR A 170 -8.59 20.95 2.86
CA TYR A 170 -7.29 21.36 2.35
C TYR A 170 -6.25 21.26 3.46
N TRP A 171 -5.13 20.64 3.13
CA TRP A 171 -4.09 20.30 4.10
C TRP A 171 -2.73 20.77 3.62
N THR A 172 -1.89 21.15 4.56
CA THR A 172 -0.47 21.39 4.33
C THR A 172 0.36 20.13 4.58
N SER A 173 1.61 20.16 4.15
CA SER A 173 2.65 19.15 4.42
C SER A 173 2.86 18.87 5.92
N ASN A 174 2.53 19.85 6.76
CA ASN A 174 2.59 19.74 8.22
C ASN A 174 1.35 19.08 8.86
N MET A 175 0.44 18.52 8.04
CA MET A 175 -0.84 17.92 8.49
C MET A 175 -1.80 18.92 9.15
N ASN A 176 -1.59 20.22 8.93
CA ASN A 176 -2.52 21.24 9.39
C ASN A 176 -3.64 21.42 8.37
N ASN A 177 -4.88 21.47 8.86
CA ASN A 177 -6.05 21.79 8.07
C ASN A 177 -6.09 23.31 7.83
N VAL A 178 -6.12 23.72 6.56
CA VAL A 178 -6.13 25.13 6.16
C VAL A 178 -7.54 25.62 5.98
N LEU A 179 -8.33 24.85 5.23
CA LEU A 179 -9.66 25.26 4.78
C LEU A 179 -10.55 24.03 4.65
N VAL A 180 -11.82 24.22 4.95
CA VAL A 180 -12.86 23.20 4.80
C VAL A 180 -13.93 23.76 3.88
N ASN A 181 -14.21 23.04 2.79
CA ASN A 181 -15.40 23.25 2.00
C ASN A 181 -16.42 22.16 2.33
N GLU A 182 -17.32 22.45 3.26
CA GLU A 182 -18.32 21.48 3.75
C GLU A 182 -19.43 21.18 2.74
N SER A 183 -19.60 22.03 1.71
CA SER A 183 -20.68 21.91 0.72
C SER A 183 -20.15 21.67 -0.70
N ALA A 184 -19.00 21.01 -0.84
CA ALA A 184 -18.43 20.75 -2.16
C ALA A 184 -19.35 19.84 -2.99
N HIS A 185 -19.85 18.76 -2.39
CA HIS A 185 -20.85 17.87 -2.97
C HIS A 185 -22.00 17.61 -2.00
N ARG A 186 -23.15 17.18 -2.53
CA ARG A 186 -24.29 16.77 -1.70
C ARG A 186 -24.13 15.35 -1.15
N GLU A 187 -23.31 14.54 -1.82
CA GLU A 187 -23.09 13.13 -1.53
C GLU A 187 -21.58 12.83 -1.49
N SER A 188 -21.21 11.59 -1.19
CA SER A 188 -19.82 11.18 -0.96
C SER A 188 -18.86 11.55 -2.08
N VAL A 189 -17.68 12.07 -1.73
CA VAL A 189 -16.60 12.38 -2.68
C VAL A 189 -15.75 11.14 -2.87
N ARG A 190 -15.85 10.47 -4.02
CA ARG A 190 -15.26 9.14 -4.23
C ARG A 190 -13.79 9.15 -4.62
N ASP A 191 -13.36 10.16 -5.36
CA ASP A 191 -12.00 10.31 -5.86
C ASP A 191 -11.67 11.79 -6.11
N LEU A 192 -10.38 12.10 -6.11
CA LEU A 192 -9.82 13.44 -6.31
C LEU A 192 -8.58 13.33 -7.17
N SER A 193 -8.36 14.31 -8.05
CA SER A 193 -7.11 14.38 -8.84
C SER A 193 -6.75 15.84 -9.13
N PHE A 194 -5.45 16.15 -9.08
CA PHE A 194 -4.93 17.49 -9.37
C PHE A 194 -4.59 17.66 -10.84
N CYS A 195 -4.74 18.88 -11.35
CA CYS A 195 -4.06 19.32 -12.56
C CYS A 195 -2.55 19.40 -12.31
N ARG A 196 -1.73 19.15 -13.34
CA ARG A 196 -0.27 19.20 -13.25
C ARG A 196 0.30 20.53 -12.73
N THR A 197 -0.42 21.62 -12.96
CA THR A 197 -0.07 22.98 -12.52
C THR A 197 -0.49 23.29 -11.08
N ASN A 198 -1.20 22.38 -10.40
CA ASN A 198 -1.77 22.54 -9.05
C ASN A 198 -2.83 23.65 -8.89
N LEU A 199 -3.08 24.47 -9.92
CA LEU A 199 -4.08 25.54 -9.86
C LEU A 199 -5.52 25.02 -9.79
N LYS A 200 -5.76 23.82 -10.34
CA LYS A 200 -7.08 23.21 -10.42
C LYS A 200 -7.02 21.78 -9.94
N PHE A 201 -8.14 21.30 -9.42
CA PHE A 201 -8.35 19.89 -9.14
C PHE A 201 -9.77 19.50 -9.52
N CYS A 202 -9.99 18.19 -9.67
CA CYS A 202 -11.31 17.64 -9.91
C CYS A 202 -11.74 16.75 -8.75
N SER A 203 -13.05 16.71 -8.51
CA SER A 203 -13.69 15.80 -7.58
C SER A 203 -14.83 15.06 -8.29
N CYS A 204 -15.01 13.78 -7.95
CA CYS A 204 -16.18 13.02 -8.38
C CYS A 204 -16.99 12.58 -7.18
N SER A 205 -18.31 12.54 -7.34
CA SER A 205 -19.22 12.19 -6.26
C SER A 205 -20.30 11.21 -6.70
N ASP A 206 -20.93 10.62 -5.68
CA ASP A 206 -22.12 9.81 -5.82
C ASP A 206 -23.33 10.60 -6.35
N ASP A 207 -23.29 11.95 -6.30
CA ASP A 207 -24.29 12.85 -6.87
C ASP A 207 -24.33 12.91 -8.42
N THR A 208 -23.61 12.00 -9.10
CA THR A 208 -23.43 11.87 -10.56
C THR A 208 -22.54 12.93 -11.21
N TYR A 209 -22.13 13.96 -10.46
CA TYR A 209 -21.36 15.07 -11.03
C TYR A 209 -19.86 14.87 -10.83
N VAL A 210 -19.11 15.32 -11.83
CA VAL A 210 -17.69 15.62 -11.69
C VAL A 210 -17.55 17.14 -11.66
N LYS A 211 -16.90 17.67 -10.63
CA LYS A 211 -16.70 19.10 -10.47
C LYS A 211 -15.23 19.45 -10.63
N ILE A 212 -14.97 20.59 -11.25
CA ILE A 212 -13.64 21.19 -11.37
C ILE A 212 -13.60 22.40 -10.45
N TRP A 213 -12.55 22.46 -9.64
CA TRP A 213 -12.35 23.48 -8.63
C TRP A 213 -11.09 24.28 -8.95
N ASP A 214 -11.17 25.59 -8.71
CA ASP A 214 -10.01 26.45 -8.57
C ASP A 214 -9.47 26.28 -7.13
N TYR A 215 -8.20 25.87 -7.02
CA TYR A 215 -7.55 25.60 -5.75
C TYR A 215 -7.38 26.86 -4.90
N GLU A 216 -6.96 27.97 -5.49
CA GLU A 216 -6.67 29.19 -4.72
C GLU A 216 -7.95 29.87 -4.25
N ARG A 217 -8.97 29.90 -5.11
CA ARG A 217 -10.25 30.54 -4.80
C ARG A 217 -11.21 29.65 -4.03
N CYS A 218 -10.95 28.34 -3.99
CA CYS A 218 -11.84 27.34 -3.40
C CYS A 218 -13.26 27.40 -3.97
N GLN A 219 -13.39 27.72 -5.26
CA GLN A 219 -14.66 27.89 -5.97
C GLN A 219 -14.83 26.83 -7.06
N GLU A 220 -16.07 26.43 -7.29
CA GLU A 220 -16.46 25.56 -8.40
C GLU A 220 -16.39 26.36 -9.70
N GLU A 221 -15.56 25.92 -10.65
CA GLU A 221 -15.48 26.52 -11.98
C GLU A 221 -16.47 25.86 -12.94
N PHE A 222 -16.45 24.52 -12.98
CA PHE A 222 -17.27 23.74 -13.89
C PHE A 222 -17.94 22.57 -13.17
N ARG A 223 -19.20 22.36 -13.53
CA ARG A 223 -19.97 21.17 -13.22
C ARG A 223 -20.14 20.34 -14.49
N LEU A 224 -19.52 19.17 -14.52
CA LEU A 224 -19.60 18.26 -15.65
C LEU A 224 -20.86 17.41 -15.49
N THR A 225 -21.79 17.55 -16.43
CA THR A 225 -23.06 16.82 -16.46
C THR A 225 -23.06 15.87 -17.66
N GLY A 226 -23.49 14.62 -17.45
CA GLY A 226 -23.57 13.63 -18.53
C GLY A 226 -23.48 12.18 -18.06
N HIS A 227 -22.93 11.92 -16.87
CA HIS A 227 -23.10 10.62 -16.21
C HIS A 227 -24.55 10.45 -15.74
N GLY A 228 -25.14 9.28 -16.00
CA GLY A 228 -26.51 8.96 -15.57
C GLY A 228 -26.60 8.43 -14.14
N TRP A 229 -25.46 8.05 -13.56
CA TRP A 229 -25.34 7.42 -12.25
C TRP A 229 -24.08 7.91 -11.52
N ASN A 230 -23.90 7.45 -10.28
CA ASN A 230 -22.80 7.78 -9.38
C ASN A 230 -21.43 7.62 -10.04
N VAL A 231 -20.55 8.62 -9.89
CA VAL A 231 -19.19 8.58 -10.41
C VAL A 231 -18.23 8.12 -9.33
N LYS A 232 -17.49 7.04 -9.59
CA LYS A 232 -16.67 6.36 -8.57
C LYS A 232 -15.19 6.72 -8.61
N SER A 233 -14.67 7.11 -9.78
CA SER A 233 -13.28 7.51 -9.92
C SER A 233 -13.13 8.60 -10.97
N VAL A 234 -12.15 9.47 -10.75
CA VAL A 234 -11.77 10.53 -11.67
C VAL A 234 -10.26 10.66 -11.65
N ASP A 235 -9.67 10.88 -12.82
CA ASP A 235 -8.25 11.18 -12.91
C ASP A 235 -7.94 12.25 -13.96
N TRP A 236 -7.03 13.13 -13.60
CA TRP A 236 -6.58 14.24 -14.43
C TRP A 236 -5.36 13.82 -15.24
N HIS A 237 -5.37 14.12 -16.53
CA HIS A 237 -4.29 13.77 -17.42
C HIS A 237 -2.97 14.51 -17.05
N PRO A 238 -1.81 13.83 -16.99
CA PRO A 238 -0.57 14.40 -16.43
C PRO A 238 0.00 15.62 -17.17
N THR A 239 -0.34 15.82 -18.44
CA THR A 239 0.20 16.94 -19.26
C THR A 239 -0.85 17.75 -20.01
N LYS A 240 -2.10 17.28 -20.08
CA LYS A 240 -3.16 17.86 -20.92
C LYS A 240 -4.33 18.21 -20.02
N SER A 241 -5.15 19.16 -20.44
CA SER A 241 -6.37 19.54 -19.72
C SER A 241 -7.52 18.56 -19.99
N LEU A 242 -7.27 17.27 -19.80
CA LEU A 242 -8.23 16.19 -20.00
C LEU A 242 -8.53 15.51 -18.66
N LEU A 243 -9.78 15.14 -18.48
CA LEU A 243 -10.26 14.35 -17.35
C LEU A 243 -10.82 13.03 -17.86
N ALA A 244 -10.55 11.95 -17.13
CA ALA A 244 -11.24 10.70 -17.31
C ALA A 244 -12.06 10.39 -16.06
N SER A 245 -13.31 9.99 -16.23
CA SER A 245 -14.18 9.57 -15.13
C SER A 245 -14.83 8.22 -15.41
N GLY A 246 -14.94 7.41 -14.37
CA GLY A 246 -15.58 6.10 -14.40
C GLY A 246 -16.78 6.07 -13.46
N GLY A 247 -17.92 5.63 -13.98
CA GLY A 247 -19.18 5.62 -13.26
C GLY A 247 -19.79 4.24 -13.03
N LYS A 248 -20.84 4.26 -12.21
CA LYS A 248 -21.77 3.13 -12.01
C LYS A 248 -22.64 2.87 -13.25
N ASP A 249 -22.66 3.80 -14.21
CA ASP A 249 -23.30 3.64 -15.50
C ASP A 249 -22.50 2.75 -16.47
N SER A 250 -21.40 2.13 -16.02
CA SER A 250 -20.49 1.29 -16.82
C SER A 250 -19.77 2.02 -17.96
N VAL A 251 -19.86 3.35 -18.00
CA VAL A 251 -19.24 4.18 -19.04
C VAL A 251 -18.02 4.89 -18.46
N VAL A 252 -16.97 4.98 -19.29
CA VAL A 252 -15.81 5.84 -19.01
C VAL A 252 -15.92 7.06 -19.91
N LYS A 253 -16.04 8.24 -19.30
CA LYS A 253 -16.19 9.51 -20.01
C LYS A 253 -14.88 10.29 -19.99
N LEU A 254 -14.55 10.88 -21.12
CA LEU A 254 -13.46 11.84 -21.26
C LEU A 254 -14.03 13.25 -21.35
N TRP A 255 -13.50 14.17 -20.56
CA TRP A 255 -13.94 15.55 -20.50
C TRP A 255 -12.81 16.51 -20.83
N ASP A 256 -13.15 17.62 -21.47
CA ASP A 256 -12.27 18.76 -21.58
C ASP A 256 -12.42 19.64 -20.34
N ALA A 257 -11.34 19.77 -19.57
CA ALA A 257 -11.34 20.56 -18.34
C ALA A 257 -11.46 22.07 -18.57
N ARG A 258 -11.24 22.56 -19.80
CA ARG A 258 -11.34 24.01 -20.12
C ARG A 258 -12.74 24.44 -20.51
N THR A 259 -13.45 23.58 -21.23
CA THR A 259 -14.80 23.89 -21.75
C THR A 259 -15.90 23.21 -20.95
N GLY A 260 -15.56 22.21 -20.13
CA GLY A 260 -16.51 21.40 -19.39
C GLY A 260 -17.35 20.47 -20.27
N ARG A 261 -16.95 20.27 -21.53
CA ARG A 261 -17.67 19.42 -22.49
C ARG A 261 -17.18 17.98 -22.44
N GLU A 262 -18.10 17.06 -22.66
CA GLU A 262 -17.77 15.66 -22.92
C GLU A 262 -17.12 15.54 -24.31
N LEU A 263 -15.96 14.88 -24.38
CA LEU A 263 -15.24 14.63 -25.62
C LEU A 263 -15.52 13.25 -26.19
N CYS A 264 -15.56 12.23 -25.34
CA CYS A 264 -15.75 10.84 -25.74
C CYS A 264 -16.32 10.00 -24.60
N SER A 265 -17.05 8.94 -24.94
CA SER A 265 -17.59 7.96 -24.00
C SER A 265 -17.25 6.54 -24.45
N PHE A 266 -16.52 5.79 -23.63
CA PHE A 266 -16.24 4.38 -23.82
C PHE A 266 -17.30 3.53 -23.13
N HIS A 267 -17.92 2.63 -23.91
CA HIS A 267 -19.02 1.76 -23.46
C HIS A 267 -18.61 0.28 -23.41
N ASP A 268 -17.32 0.02 -23.19
CA ASP A 268 -16.76 -1.32 -23.37
C ASP A 268 -16.84 -2.19 -22.09
N HIS A 269 -17.15 -1.59 -20.93
CA HIS A 269 -17.36 -2.33 -19.69
C HIS A 269 -18.81 -2.77 -19.54
N LYS A 270 -19.02 -3.94 -18.93
CA LYS A 270 -20.37 -4.50 -18.71
C LYS A 270 -20.97 -4.13 -17.35
N ASN A 271 -20.14 -3.60 -16.45
CA ASN A 271 -20.51 -3.28 -15.08
C ASN A 271 -19.78 -2.01 -14.61
N TRP A 272 -19.98 -1.65 -13.35
CA TRP A 272 -19.49 -0.39 -12.77
C TRP A 272 -17.98 -0.27 -12.87
N VAL A 273 -17.52 0.87 -13.36
CA VAL A 273 -16.10 1.21 -13.38
C VAL A 273 -15.71 1.73 -12.00
N GLN A 274 -14.84 0.99 -11.31
CA GLN A 274 -14.46 1.28 -9.93
C GLN A 274 -13.26 2.22 -9.85
N SER A 275 -12.31 2.12 -10.76
CA SER A 275 -11.11 2.95 -10.78
C SER A 275 -10.69 3.31 -12.21
N VAL A 276 -10.23 4.54 -12.39
CA VAL A 276 -9.68 5.05 -13.64
C VAL A 276 -8.37 5.75 -13.33
N LYS A 277 -7.28 5.38 -14.01
CA LYS A 277 -5.96 5.98 -13.81
C LYS A 277 -5.22 6.20 -15.11
N TRP A 278 -4.74 7.43 -15.32
CA TRP A 278 -3.84 7.77 -16.41
C TRP A 278 -2.45 7.21 -16.16
N SER A 279 -1.83 6.70 -17.22
CA SER A 279 -0.39 6.46 -17.20
C SER A 279 0.36 7.79 -17.16
N ARG A 280 1.53 7.82 -16.51
CA ARG A 280 2.38 9.02 -16.46
C ARG A 280 2.86 9.49 -17.83
N ASN A 281 2.90 8.59 -18.82
CA ASN A 281 3.23 8.96 -20.20
C ASN A 281 2.12 9.77 -20.90
N GLY A 282 0.88 9.74 -20.38
CA GLY A 282 -0.28 10.44 -20.94
C GLY A 282 -0.81 9.85 -22.26
N ASN A 283 -0.40 8.63 -22.62
CA ASN A 283 -0.92 7.94 -23.80
C ASN A 283 -1.96 6.89 -23.41
N TRP A 284 -1.77 6.27 -22.25
CA TRP A 284 -2.60 5.16 -21.82
C TRP A 284 -3.55 5.54 -20.70
N LEU A 285 -4.77 5.02 -20.80
CA LEU A 285 -5.79 5.09 -19.76
C LEU A 285 -6.12 3.68 -19.29
N LEU A 286 -6.02 3.44 -17.99
CA LEU A 286 -6.32 2.15 -17.38
C LEU A 286 -7.63 2.23 -16.61
N THR A 287 -8.50 1.25 -16.78
CA THR A 287 -9.82 1.21 -16.15
C THR A 287 -10.05 -0.14 -15.48
N ALA A 288 -10.48 -0.11 -14.22
CA ALA A 288 -10.89 -1.27 -13.45
C ALA A 288 -12.40 -1.29 -13.34
N SER A 289 -12.99 -2.47 -13.51
CA SER A 289 -14.43 -2.65 -13.42
C SER A 289 -14.82 -3.83 -12.54
N LYS A 290 -16.06 -3.75 -12.07
CA LYS A 290 -16.75 -4.81 -11.35
C LYS A 290 -17.02 -6.06 -12.21
N ASP A 291 -16.86 -5.95 -13.54
CA ASP A 291 -16.92 -7.08 -14.47
C ASP A 291 -15.68 -7.99 -14.44
N GLN A 292 -14.76 -7.77 -13.49
CA GLN A 292 -13.53 -8.57 -13.27
C GLN A 292 -12.46 -8.37 -14.35
N VAL A 293 -12.64 -7.37 -15.23
CA VAL A 293 -11.71 -7.07 -16.31
C VAL A 293 -11.07 -5.71 -16.08
N ILE A 294 -9.79 -5.62 -16.41
CA ILE A 294 -9.07 -4.35 -16.51
C ILE A 294 -8.86 -4.06 -18.00
N LYS A 295 -9.19 -2.85 -18.43
CA LYS A 295 -9.00 -2.44 -19.83
C LYS A 295 -8.00 -1.32 -19.94
N LEU A 296 -7.18 -1.39 -20.99
CA LEU A 296 -6.21 -0.39 -21.36
C LEU A 296 -6.67 0.27 -22.66
N TYR A 297 -6.78 1.60 -22.66
CA TYR A 297 -7.13 2.37 -23.85
C TYR A 297 -5.94 3.20 -24.30
N ASP A 298 -5.73 3.27 -25.61
CA ASP A 298 -4.84 4.27 -26.20
C ASP A 298 -5.64 5.54 -26.49
N MET A 299 -5.22 6.64 -25.86
CA MET A 299 -5.80 7.96 -26.03
C MET A 299 -5.67 8.46 -27.49
N ARG A 300 -4.60 8.12 -28.20
CA ARG A 300 -4.41 8.63 -29.57
C ARG A 300 -5.37 7.97 -30.55
N ALA A 301 -5.58 6.67 -30.37
CA ALA A 301 -6.48 5.88 -31.20
C ALA A 301 -7.94 5.94 -30.75
N MET A 302 -8.22 6.38 -29.51
CA MET A 302 -9.54 6.32 -28.87
C MET A 302 -10.14 4.91 -28.92
N LYS A 303 -9.29 3.89 -28.70
CA LYS A 303 -9.67 2.48 -28.79
C LYS A 303 -9.04 1.67 -27.66
N GLU A 304 -9.70 0.58 -27.33
CA GLU A 304 -9.15 -0.46 -26.46
C GLU A 304 -7.90 -1.05 -27.11
N LEU A 305 -6.80 -1.09 -26.36
CA LEU A 305 -5.53 -1.70 -26.74
C LEU A 305 -5.48 -3.15 -26.26
N GLU A 306 -5.78 -3.37 -24.98
CA GLU A 306 -5.64 -4.66 -24.31
C GLU A 306 -6.66 -4.81 -23.17
N SER A 307 -7.12 -6.04 -22.95
CA SER A 307 -8.00 -6.44 -21.85
C SER A 307 -7.34 -7.51 -21.00
N PHE A 308 -7.16 -7.25 -19.71
CA PHE A 308 -6.54 -8.17 -18.77
C PHE A 308 -7.60 -9.00 -18.04
N HIS A 309 -7.48 -10.32 -18.17
CA HIS A 309 -8.37 -11.32 -17.56
C HIS A 309 -7.59 -12.17 -16.56
N GLY A 310 -8.17 -12.42 -15.38
CA GLY A 310 -7.53 -13.28 -14.38
C GLY A 310 -8.05 -13.09 -12.95
N HIS A 311 -8.67 -11.94 -12.67
CA HIS A 311 -9.32 -11.72 -11.39
C HIS A 311 -10.51 -12.66 -11.20
N ARG A 312 -10.60 -13.28 -10.01
CA ARG A 312 -11.74 -14.15 -9.64
C ARG A 312 -12.98 -13.36 -9.23
N ASN A 313 -12.76 -12.12 -8.78
CA ASN A 313 -13.76 -11.22 -8.24
C ASN A 313 -13.57 -9.80 -8.82
N GLU A 314 -14.43 -8.86 -8.43
CA GLU A 314 -14.39 -7.47 -8.92
C GLU A 314 -13.05 -6.78 -8.63
N VAL A 315 -12.59 -5.95 -9.59
CA VAL A 315 -11.35 -5.18 -9.45
C VAL A 315 -11.64 -3.81 -8.86
N THR A 316 -11.16 -3.60 -7.64
CA THR A 316 -11.50 -2.46 -6.78
C THR A 316 -10.49 -1.33 -6.83
N ALA A 317 -9.21 -1.64 -7.01
CA ALA A 317 -8.14 -0.65 -7.02
C ALA A 317 -7.12 -0.96 -8.10
N ILE A 318 -6.54 0.09 -8.68
CA ILE A 318 -5.45 0.02 -9.64
C ILE A 318 -4.40 1.08 -9.29
N ALA A 319 -3.13 0.72 -9.45
CA ALA A 319 -2.01 1.65 -9.27
C ALA A 319 -0.91 1.40 -10.30
N TRP A 320 -0.62 2.42 -11.12
CA TRP A 320 0.56 2.45 -11.98
C TRP A 320 1.84 2.52 -11.15
N HIS A 321 2.87 1.79 -11.57
CA HIS A 321 4.18 1.91 -10.97
C HIS A 321 4.81 3.27 -11.33
N PRO A 322 5.57 3.92 -10.41
CA PRO A 322 6.02 5.30 -10.61
C PRO A 322 7.12 5.49 -11.67
N PHE A 323 7.87 4.44 -12.02
CA PHE A 323 8.98 4.52 -13.00
C PHE A 323 8.71 3.71 -14.27
N HIS A 324 8.45 2.40 -14.11
CA HIS A 324 8.05 1.52 -15.21
C HIS A 324 6.66 1.87 -15.74
N GLU A 325 6.58 2.23 -17.01
CA GLU A 325 5.32 2.64 -17.65
C GLU A 325 4.40 1.47 -17.98
N GLU A 326 4.95 0.29 -18.22
CA GLU A 326 4.23 -0.94 -18.58
C GLU A 326 3.71 -1.70 -17.35
N TYR A 327 4.17 -1.33 -16.15
CA TYR A 327 3.91 -2.10 -14.94
C TYR A 327 2.86 -1.43 -14.08
N PHE A 328 1.82 -2.21 -13.74
CA PHE A 328 0.79 -1.77 -12.81
C PHE A 328 0.37 -2.92 -11.89
N VAL A 329 -0.33 -2.54 -10.82
CA VAL A 329 -0.89 -3.46 -9.84
C VAL A 329 -2.37 -3.23 -9.73
N SER A 330 -3.07 -4.30 -9.44
CA SER A 330 -4.51 -4.31 -9.24
C SER A 330 -4.87 -5.07 -7.97
N GLY A 331 -5.90 -4.58 -7.30
CA GLY A 331 -6.48 -5.17 -6.10
C GLY A 331 -7.89 -5.64 -6.39
N SER A 332 -8.24 -6.80 -5.86
CA SER A 332 -9.57 -7.40 -6.01
C SER A 332 -10.34 -7.41 -4.70
N SER A 333 -11.67 -7.54 -4.77
CA SER A 333 -12.52 -7.60 -3.58
C SER A 333 -12.34 -8.87 -2.74
N ASP A 334 -11.77 -9.92 -3.31
CA ASP A 334 -11.35 -11.14 -2.59
C ASP A 334 -10.13 -10.91 -1.68
N GLY A 335 -9.45 -9.78 -1.79
CA GLY A 335 -8.21 -9.50 -1.08
C GLY A 335 -6.95 -9.94 -1.81
N SER A 336 -7.06 -10.40 -3.06
CA SER A 336 -5.91 -10.77 -3.91
C SER A 336 -5.32 -9.53 -4.59
N ILE A 337 -3.99 -9.55 -4.75
CA ILE A 337 -3.25 -8.51 -5.47
C ILE A 337 -2.57 -9.15 -6.68
N PHE A 338 -2.73 -8.53 -7.85
CA PHE A 338 -2.16 -9.01 -9.10
C PHE A 338 -1.23 -7.96 -9.70
N HIS A 339 -0.08 -8.43 -10.20
CA HIS A 339 0.93 -7.65 -10.88
C HIS A 339 0.86 -7.92 -12.38
N TRP A 340 0.71 -6.86 -13.17
CA TRP A 340 0.47 -6.93 -14.61
C TRP A 340 1.57 -6.18 -15.36
N LEU A 341 1.90 -6.69 -16.54
CA LEU A 341 2.71 -5.98 -17.53
C LEU A 341 1.87 -5.79 -18.79
N VAL A 342 1.89 -4.58 -19.33
CA VAL A 342 1.27 -4.28 -20.63
C VAL A 342 1.96 -5.11 -21.72
N GLY A 343 1.17 -5.71 -22.61
CA GLY A 343 1.64 -6.64 -23.64
C GLY A 343 1.65 -8.10 -23.22
N HIS A 344 1.28 -8.40 -21.97
CA HIS A 344 1.11 -9.77 -21.48
C HIS A 344 -0.34 -10.01 -21.05
N GLU A 345 -1.00 -10.98 -21.69
CA GLU A 345 -2.40 -11.34 -21.39
C GLU A 345 -2.58 -11.92 -19.98
N THR A 346 -1.55 -12.57 -19.43
CA THR A 346 -1.57 -13.23 -18.12
C THR A 346 -0.90 -12.40 -17.03
N PRO A 347 -1.41 -12.46 -15.78
CA PRO A 347 -0.75 -11.79 -14.67
C PRO A 347 0.63 -12.41 -14.41
N GLN A 348 1.61 -11.56 -14.14
CA GLN A 348 2.99 -11.98 -13.93
C GLN A 348 3.22 -12.51 -12.51
N VAL A 349 2.53 -11.91 -11.54
CA VAL A 349 2.55 -12.38 -10.15
C VAL A 349 1.14 -12.25 -9.57
N GLU A 350 0.66 -13.33 -8.98
CA GLU A 350 -0.53 -13.36 -8.15
C GLU A 350 -0.10 -13.49 -6.69
N VAL A 351 -0.58 -12.58 -5.85
CA VAL A 351 -0.49 -12.69 -4.39
C VAL A 351 -1.89 -13.05 -3.89
N PRO A 352 -2.25 -14.35 -3.88
CA PRO A 352 -3.55 -14.77 -3.42
C PRO A 352 -3.65 -14.54 -1.91
N ASN A 353 -4.84 -14.19 -1.43
CA ASN A 353 -5.08 -13.98 0.00
C ASN A 353 -4.15 -12.92 0.62
N ALA A 354 -3.76 -11.90 -0.15
CA ALA A 354 -2.93 -10.79 0.35
C ALA A 354 -3.61 -10.15 1.58
N HIS A 355 -4.93 -10.01 1.51
CA HIS A 355 -5.82 -9.77 2.63
C HIS A 355 -6.72 -10.99 2.86
N SER A 356 -6.68 -11.55 4.08
CA SER A 356 -7.45 -12.74 4.43
C SER A 356 -7.94 -12.64 5.87
N ASN A 357 -9.17 -12.18 6.03
CA ASN A 357 -9.97 -12.26 7.24
C ASN A 357 -11.32 -12.91 6.87
N ASN A 358 -11.89 -13.68 7.79
CA ASN A 358 -13.03 -14.56 7.53
C ASN A 358 -14.32 -13.87 7.02
N HIS A 359 -14.38 -12.54 6.97
CA HIS A 359 -15.65 -11.83 6.76
C HIS A 359 -15.70 -10.71 5.70
N ASN A 360 -14.59 -10.14 5.18
CA ASN A 360 -14.53 -9.27 3.98
C ASN A 360 -13.09 -8.74 3.76
N ASN A 361 -12.49 -8.98 2.59
CA ASN A 361 -11.07 -8.74 2.33
C ASN A 361 -10.78 -7.68 1.27
N SER A 362 -11.80 -6.94 0.85
CA SER A 362 -11.70 -6.05 -0.31
C SER A 362 -10.54 -5.07 -0.22
N VAL A 363 -9.69 -5.02 -1.25
CA VAL A 363 -8.58 -4.06 -1.34
C VAL A 363 -9.14 -2.73 -1.86
N TRP A 364 -9.26 -1.72 -1.02
CA TRP A 364 -9.86 -0.44 -1.43
C TRP A 364 -8.90 0.50 -2.13
N ASP A 365 -7.61 0.41 -1.80
CA ASP A 365 -6.61 1.29 -2.36
C ASP A 365 -5.23 0.63 -2.39
N LEU A 366 -4.45 1.04 -3.39
CA LEU A 366 -3.10 0.58 -3.65
C LEU A 366 -2.24 1.80 -3.96
N GLN A 367 -1.15 1.98 -3.24
CA GLN A 367 -0.24 3.09 -3.50
C GLN A 367 1.21 2.64 -3.42
N TRP A 368 1.94 2.96 -4.49
CA TRP A 368 3.38 2.79 -4.55
C TRP A 368 4.10 3.84 -3.71
N HIS A 369 5.16 3.43 -3.02
CA HIS A 369 6.14 4.37 -2.49
C HIS A 369 6.72 5.20 -3.66
N PRO A 370 7.05 6.50 -3.49
CA PRO A 370 7.53 7.35 -4.59
C PRO A 370 8.73 6.78 -5.37
N ILE A 371 9.60 6.01 -4.71
CA ILE A 371 10.75 5.32 -5.33
C ILE A 371 10.40 3.97 -6.02
N GLY A 372 9.17 3.48 -5.89
CA GLY A 372 8.68 2.25 -6.52
C GLY A 372 9.14 0.93 -5.88
N HIS A 373 9.98 0.96 -4.84
CA HIS A 373 10.51 -0.28 -4.23
C HIS A 373 9.51 -1.05 -3.36
N MET A 374 8.40 -0.40 -2.99
CA MET A 374 7.40 -0.93 -2.08
C MET A 374 6.01 -0.50 -2.50
N LEU A 375 5.06 -1.41 -2.31
CA LEU A 375 3.65 -1.21 -2.50
C LEU A 375 2.95 -1.25 -1.14
N CYS A 376 1.97 -0.38 -0.96
CA CYS A 376 1.09 -0.38 0.19
C CYS A 376 -0.34 -0.72 -0.25
N SER A 377 -1.03 -1.56 0.50
CA SER A 377 -2.43 -1.91 0.28
C SER A 377 -3.28 -1.58 1.51
N GLY A 378 -4.39 -0.88 1.28
CA GLY A 378 -5.42 -0.61 2.27
C GLY A 378 -6.63 -1.51 2.00
N SER A 379 -7.10 -2.22 3.03
CA SER A 379 -8.19 -3.18 2.87
C SER A 379 -9.31 -2.97 3.88
N ASN A 380 -10.45 -3.55 3.51
CA ASN A 380 -11.60 -3.71 4.38
C ASN A 380 -11.34 -4.61 5.60
N ASP A 381 -10.26 -5.41 5.56
CA ASP A 381 -9.82 -6.26 6.67
C ASP A 381 -9.25 -5.48 7.87
N ARG A 382 -9.29 -4.13 7.79
CA ARG A 382 -8.86 -3.16 8.82
C ARG A 382 -7.34 -3.09 8.97
N THR A 383 -6.62 -3.61 7.99
CA THR A 383 -5.16 -3.63 7.98
C THR A 383 -4.61 -2.88 6.77
N THR A 384 -3.47 -2.24 6.99
CA THR A 384 -2.62 -1.71 5.92
C THR A 384 -1.43 -2.62 5.80
N LYS A 385 -1.20 -3.21 4.62
CA LYS A 385 -0.08 -4.14 4.41
C LYS A 385 0.97 -3.54 3.49
N PHE A 386 2.22 -3.84 3.80
CA PHE A 386 3.38 -3.41 3.02
C PHE A 386 4.00 -4.60 2.30
N TRP A 387 4.25 -4.39 1.01
CA TRP A 387 4.83 -5.38 0.11
C TRP A 387 6.11 -4.81 -0.49
N CYS A 388 7.17 -5.58 -0.50
CA CYS A 388 8.45 -5.19 -1.09
C CYS A 388 8.88 -6.19 -2.16
N ARG A 389 9.96 -5.83 -2.85
CA ARG A 389 10.56 -6.69 -3.87
C ARG A 389 11.14 -7.96 -3.25
N ASN A 390 11.04 -9.06 -3.97
CA ASN A 390 11.67 -10.33 -3.56
C ASN A 390 13.18 -10.15 -3.51
N ARG A 391 13.85 -10.73 -2.51
CA ARG A 391 15.31 -10.69 -2.45
C ARG A 391 15.86 -11.80 -3.36
N PRO A 392 17.02 -11.59 -4.00
CA PRO A 392 17.66 -12.65 -4.76
C PRO A 392 17.90 -13.88 -3.87
N GLY A 393 17.49 -15.05 -4.34
CA GLY A 393 17.62 -16.32 -3.61
C GLY A 393 16.54 -16.59 -2.56
N ASP A 394 15.57 -15.70 -2.36
CA ASP A 394 14.38 -16.03 -1.58
C ASP A 394 13.61 -17.16 -2.29
N GLN A 395 13.32 -18.24 -1.56
CA GLN A 395 12.36 -19.24 -2.03
C GLN A 395 10.97 -18.56 -2.03
N CYS A 396 10.35 -18.50 -3.20
CA CYS A 396 8.99 -17.98 -3.33
C CYS A 396 8.04 -19.00 -2.68
N ASN A 397 7.69 -18.80 -1.40
CA ASN A 397 6.64 -19.57 -0.72
C ASN A 397 5.25 -19.16 -1.23
N ILE A 398 5.01 -19.29 -2.53
CA ILE A 398 3.68 -19.09 -3.13
C ILE A 398 2.76 -20.29 -2.79
N SER A 399 3.29 -21.38 -2.21
CA SER A 399 2.56 -22.63 -1.91
C SER A 399 2.26 -22.91 -0.44
N GLN A 400 2.61 -22.05 0.53
CA GLN A 400 2.39 -22.36 1.96
C GLN A 400 1.00 -22.00 2.53
N ASN A 401 0.09 -21.47 1.70
CA ASN A 401 -1.31 -21.24 2.12
C ASN A 401 -2.30 -22.32 1.62
N GLN A 402 -1.82 -23.42 1.02
CA GLN A 402 -2.66 -24.57 0.61
C GLN A 402 -2.69 -25.74 1.62
N SER A 403 -2.06 -25.63 2.79
CA SER A 403 -1.97 -26.76 3.75
C SER A 403 -2.40 -26.43 5.18
N ILE A 404 -3.49 -25.68 5.34
CA ILE A 404 -4.26 -25.65 6.60
C ILE A 404 -5.72 -25.92 6.24
N GLY A 405 -6.04 -27.21 6.11
CA GLY A 405 -7.40 -27.67 5.80
C GLY A 405 -7.40 -28.86 4.86
N ASP A 406 -6.75 -29.95 5.26
CA ASP A 406 -7.18 -31.32 4.93
C ASP A 406 -6.33 -32.33 5.71
N ARG A 407 -6.71 -32.49 6.98
CA ARG A 407 -6.45 -33.73 7.73
C ARG A 407 -7.81 -34.37 7.99
N SER A 408 -8.36 -35.05 6.99
CA SER A 408 -9.18 -36.26 7.17
C SER A 408 -9.73 -36.77 5.83
N SER A 409 -9.79 -38.11 5.71
CA SER A 409 -10.38 -38.92 4.63
C SER A 409 -9.53 -39.15 3.36
N ALA A 410 -8.44 -39.90 3.51
CA ALA A 410 -7.94 -40.74 2.41
C ALA A 410 -8.72 -42.07 2.43
N PHE A 411 -9.67 -42.22 1.49
CA PHE A 411 -10.21 -43.51 1.09
C PHE A 411 -9.45 -44.00 -0.15
N ALA A 412 -9.18 -45.30 -0.17
CA ALA A 412 -8.25 -46.00 -1.05
C ALA A 412 -8.67 -46.10 -2.52
N GLY A 413 -7.67 -46.25 -3.41
CA GLY A 413 -7.86 -46.73 -4.78
C GLY A 413 -6.63 -46.59 -5.69
N HIS A 414 -5.71 -47.57 -5.64
CA HIS A 414 -4.99 -48.26 -6.76
C HIS A 414 -4.94 -47.58 -8.17
N MET A 415 -3.87 -47.54 -8.98
CA MET A 415 -2.75 -48.47 -9.24
C MET A 415 -1.51 -47.79 -9.91
N THR A 416 -0.32 -48.26 -9.49
CA THR A 416 0.93 -48.61 -10.20
C THR A 416 1.48 -47.84 -11.43
N GLY A 417 2.75 -47.42 -11.29
CA GLY A 417 3.71 -47.20 -12.38
C GLY A 417 5.15 -47.34 -11.86
N ASN A 418 5.75 -48.52 -12.04
CA ASN A 418 7.11 -48.91 -11.64
C ASN A 418 8.20 -48.14 -12.39
N PHE A 419 9.20 -47.58 -11.70
CA PHE A 419 10.63 -47.66 -12.07
C PHE A 419 11.52 -47.45 -10.81
N PRO A 420 12.50 -48.33 -10.53
CA PRO A 420 13.31 -48.26 -9.31
C PRO A 420 14.58 -47.41 -9.47
N PHE A 421 14.91 -46.61 -8.44
CA PHE A 421 16.24 -46.01 -8.26
C PHE A 421 17.02 -46.77 -7.17
N PRO A 422 18.36 -46.92 -7.28
CA PRO A 422 19.13 -47.78 -6.38
C PRO A 422 19.38 -47.13 -5.01
N LEU A 423 19.27 -47.95 -3.97
CA LEU A 423 19.64 -47.67 -2.59
C LEU A 423 21.17 -47.60 -2.43
N HIS A 424 21.67 -46.61 -1.69
CA HIS A 424 22.93 -46.73 -0.96
C HIS A 424 22.72 -46.33 0.51
N GLU A 425 23.24 -47.18 1.38
CA GLU A 425 23.10 -47.20 2.83
C GLU A 425 23.85 -46.07 3.57
N GLY A 426 23.23 -45.58 4.64
CA GLY A 426 23.76 -45.62 6.02
C GLY A 426 24.91 -44.70 6.45
N GLN A 427 24.59 -43.65 7.24
CA GLN A 427 25.13 -43.29 8.58
C GLN A 427 24.95 -41.77 8.88
N PRO A 428 25.08 -41.29 10.14
CA PRO A 428 24.29 -41.56 11.34
C PRO A 428 23.56 -40.29 11.86
N LYS A 429 22.59 -40.47 12.78
CA LYS A 429 21.87 -39.37 13.44
C LYS A 429 22.81 -38.54 14.32
N ILE A 430 22.97 -37.25 14.03
CA ILE A 430 23.63 -36.28 14.90
C ILE A 430 22.58 -35.43 15.61
N ALA A 431 22.67 -35.42 16.93
CA ALA A 431 21.82 -34.67 17.85
C ALA A 431 21.97 -33.15 17.68
N THR A 432 20.83 -32.45 17.80
CA THR A 432 20.72 -31.00 17.84
C THR A 432 21.55 -30.37 18.97
N ARG A 433 22.48 -29.48 18.62
CA ARG A 433 23.10 -28.54 19.56
C ARG A 433 22.97 -27.12 19.02
N ASN A 434 22.15 -26.32 19.71
CA ASN A 434 22.06 -24.88 19.52
C ASN A 434 23.45 -24.24 19.68
N GLN A 435 24.02 -23.73 18.59
CA GLN A 435 25.07 -22.73 18.61
C GLN A 435 24.76 -21.68 17.55
N GLY A 436 24.76 -20.42 17.99
CA GLY A 436 24.29 -19.28 17.24
C GLY A 436 25.07 -19.06 15.95
N THR A 437 24.32 -18.98 14.85
CA THR A 437 24.85 -18.55 13.57
C THR A 437 25.06 -17.05 13.61
N ILE A 438 26.33 -16.65 13.64
CA ILE A 438 26.80 -15.29 13.40
C ILE A 438 26.55 -14.97 11.92
N ILE A 439 25.78 -13.92 11.64
CA ILE A 439 25.39 -13.49 10.28
C ILE A 439 26.22 -12.24 9.91
N PRO A 440 27.04 -12.26 8.84
CA PRO A 440 27.70 -11.06 8.32
C PRO A 440 26.76 -10.26 7.41
N GLY A 441 26.76 -8.92 7.53
CA GLY A 441 26.08 -7.99 6.62
C GLY A 441 24.79 -7.34 7.14
N VAL A 442 24.44 -7.61 8.40
CA VAL A 442 23.48 -6.79 9.16
C VAL A 442 24.21 -5.53 9.64
N GLY A 443 23.80 -4.35 9.18
CA GLY A 443 24.19 -3.10 9.80
C GLY A 443 23.46 -2.92 11.12
N PHE A 444 24.20 -2.70 12.21
CA PHE A 444 23.67 -2.39 13.53
C PHE A 444 23.70 -0.86 13.71
N ALA A 445 22.54 -0.25 13.94
CA ALA A 445 22.47 1.10 14.49
C ALA A 445 22.10 0.97 15.97
N ILE A 446 22.83 1.68 16.83
CA ILE A 446 22.61 1.76 18.28
C ILE A 446 21.38 2.61 18.57
#